data_AF-A0A2I0QTQ4-F1
#
_entry.id   AF-A0A2I0QTQ4-F1
#
_cell.length_a   1.000
_cell.length_b   1.000
_cell.length_c   1.000
_cell.angle_alpha   90.00
_cell.angle_beta   90.00
_cell.angle_gamma   90.00
#
_symmetry.space_group_name_H-M   'P 1'
#
loop_
_entity.id
_entity.type
_entity.pdbx_description
1 polymer ?
#
loop_
_entity_poly.entity_id
_entity_poly.type
_entity_poly.pdbx_seq_one_letter_code
_entity_poly.pdbx_strand_id
1 'polypeptide(L)' 'MNEKQGMGAGIAIGIGLGTSLGVALDSMALGAAIGIGVGISFGLAFQHGIKNKSDEDQSNSEKE' A
#
# COMPACT_ATOMS: atom_id res chain seq x y z
N MET A 1 12.31 9.90 -16.80
CA MET A 1 11.09 9.42 -16.12
C MET A 1 11.18 9.90 -14.69
N ASN A 2 10.17 10.60 -14.18
CA ASN A 2 10.28 11.41 -12.96
C ASN A 2 10.18 10.51 -11.72
N GLU A 3 11.25 10.47 -10.92
CA GLU A 3 11.45 9.60 -9.74
C GLU A 3 10.38 9.69 -8.64
N LYS A 4 9.44 10.64 -8.75
CA LYS A 4 8.32 10.83 -7.81
C LYS A 4 7.08 9.99 -8.13
N GLN A 5 7.01 9.35 -9.30
CA GLN A 5 5.81 8.63 -9.75
C GLN A 5 5.67 7.22 -9.15
N GLY A 6 6.77 6.60 -8.71
CA GLY A 6 6.74 5.22 -8.19
C GLY A 6 5.87 5.07 -6.94
N MET A 7 5.96 6.03 -6.03
CA MET A 7 5.18 5.99 -4.78
C MET A 7 3.69 6.26 -5.02
N GLY A 8 3.37 7.23 -5.88
CA GLY A 8 1.97 7.51 -6.27
C GLY A 8 1.30 6.35 -7.01
N ALA A 9 2.06 5.65 -7.87
CA ALA A 9 1.58 4.47 -8.57
C ALA A 9 1.33 3.28 -7.62
N GLY A 10 2.22 3.03 -6.65
CA GLY A 10 2.04 1.97 -5.67
C GLY A 10 0.81 2.18 -4.78
N ILE A 11 0.58 3.41 -4.30
CA ILE A 11 -0.62 3.75 -3.51
C ILE A 11 -1.90 3.58 -4.35
N ALA A 12 -1.92 4.06 -5.60
CA ALA A 12 -3.08 3.94 -6.48
C ALA A 12 -3.46 2.48 -6.75
N ILE A 13 -2.47 1.60 -6.97
CA ILE A 13 -2.67 0.16 -7.15
C ILE A 13 -3.17 -0.48 -5.85
N GLY A 14 -2.53 -0.17 -4.72
CA GLY A 14 -2.90 -0.70 -3.41
C GLY A 14 -4.34 -0.39 -3.01
N ILE A 15 -4.79 0.86 -3.19
CA ILE A 15 -6.17 1.27 -2.87
C ILE A 15 -7.17 0.63 -3.83
N GLY A 16 -6.88 0.58 -5.14
CA GLY A 16 -7.77 -0.05 -6.12
C GLY A 16 -7.96 -1.56 -5.87
N LEU A 17 -6.87 -2.27 -5.58
CA LEU A 17 -6.89 -3.69 -5.26
C LEU A 17 -7.51 -3.96 -3.89
N GLY A 18 -7.16 -3.17 -2.87
CA GLY A 18 -7.71 -3.30 -1.52
C GLY A 18 -9.23 -3.09 -1.48
N THR A 19 -9.72 -2.08 -2.20
CA THR A 19 -11.16 -1.78 -2.25
C THR A 19 -11.93 -2.87 -2.98
N SER A 20 -11.44 -3.34 -4.14
CA SER A 20 -12.10 -4.41 -4.89
C SER A 20 -12.11 -5.74 -4.13
N LEU A 21 -11.00 -6.09 -3.46
CA LEU A 21 -10.94 -7.27 -2.57
C LEU A 21 -11.84 -7.12 -1.34
N GLY A 22 -11.88 -5.93 -0.74
CA GLY A 22 -12.76 -5.66 0.40
C GLY A 22 -14.24 -5.83 0.07
N VAL A 23 -14.66 -5.38 -1.12
CA VAL A 23 -16.04 -5.59 -1.61
C VAL A 23 -16.30 -7.06 -1.91
N ALA A 24 -15.35 -7.76 -2.53
CA ALA A 24 -15.50 -9.17 -2.88
C ALA A 24 -15.57 -10.09 -1.66
N LEU A 25 -14.89 -9.73 -0.57
CA LEU A 25 -14.82 -10.52 0.66
C LEU A 25 -15.89 -10.12 1.69
N ASP A 26 -16.78 -9.18 1.36
CA ASP A 26 -17.76 -8.58 2.28
C ASP A 26 -17.11 -8.09 3.60
N SER A 27 -15.85 -7.69 3.52
CA SER A 27 -15.02 -7.33 4.67
C SER A 27 -14.03 -6.24 4.30
N MET A 28 -14.45 -5.00 4.53
CA MET A 28 -13.63 -3.81 4.32
C MET A 28 -12.36 -3.83 5.17
N ALA A 29 -12.40 -4.39 6.39
CA ALA A 29 -11.23 -4.52 7.25
C ALA A 29 -10.14 -5.38 6.58
N LEU A 30 -10.53 -6.51 5.99
CA LEU A 30 -9.60 -7.43 5.34
C LEU A 30 -9.08 -6.85 4.01
N GLY A 31 -9.96 -6.23 3.23
CA GLY A 31 -9.58 -5.52 2.01
C GLY A 31 -8.62 -4.36 2.27
N ALA A 32 -8.85 -3.59 3.33
CA ALA A 32 -7.97 -2.49 3.74
C ALA A 32 -6.61 -3.01 4.22
N ALA A 33 -6.57 -4.06 5.05
CA ALA A 33 -5.32 -4.65 5.52
C ALA A 33 -4.45 -5.14 4.35
N ILE A 34 -5.07 -5.85 3.39
CA ILE A 34 -4.37 -6.34 2.19
C ILE A 34 -3.96 -5.17 1.29
N GLY A 35 -4.87 -4.21 1.05
CA GLY A 35 -4.62 -3.06 0.19
C GLY A 35 -3.51 -2.15 0.69
N ILE A 36 -3.48 -1.88 1.99
CA ILE A 36 -2.42 -1.09 2.63
C ILE A 36 -1.10 -1.86 2.59
N GLY A 37 -1.10 -3.15 2.94
CA GLY A 37 0.12 -3.97 2.91
C GLY A 37 0.74 -4.09 1.51
N VAL A 38 -0.09 -4.32 0.49
CA VAL A 38 0.34 -4.40 -0.91
C VAL A 38 0.73 -3.02 -1.45
N GLY A 39 -0.05 -1.98 -1.15
CA GLY A 39 0.19 -0.61 -1.60
C GLY A 39 1.49 -0.02 -1.06
N ILE A 40 1.80 -0.26 0.21
CA ILE A 40 3.08 0.13 0.82
C ILE A 40 4.21 -0.73 0.23
N SER A 41 4.05 -2.04 0.13
CA SER A 41 5.10 -2.92 -0.44
C SER A 41 5.46 -2.55 -1.87
N PHE A 42 4.47 -2.31 -2.74
CA PHE A 42 4.70 -1.86 -4.11
C PHE A 42 5.15 -0.40 -4.18
N GLY A 43 4.58 0.50 -3.37
CA GLY A 43 5.00 1.90 -3.29
C GLY A 43 6.47 2.03 -2.91
N LEU A 44 6.92 1.26 -1.91
CA LEU A 44 8.31 1.16 -1.51
C LEU A 44 9.16 0.46 -2.57
N ALA A 45 8.69 -0.65 -3.17
CA ALA A 45 9.44 -1.35 -4.22
C ALA A 45 9.66 -0.48 -5.47
N PHE A 46 8.64 0.27 -5.90
CA PHE A 46 8.76 1.22 -7.01
C PHE A 46 9.56 2.47 -6.63
N GLN A 47 9.57 2.85 -5.35
CA GLN A 47 10.47 3.88 -4.84
C GLN A 47 11.93 3.39 -4.78
N HIS A 48 12.14 2.09 -4.53
CA HIS A 48 13.45 1.43 -4.34
C HIS A 48 13.92 0.56 -5.51
N GLY A 49 13.32 0.69 -6.70
CA GLY A 49 14.00 0.38 -7.97
C GLY A 49 15.35 1.10 -8.13
N ILE A 50 15.69 2.01 -7.21
CA ILE A 50 17.05 2.46 -6.86
C ILE A 50 17.36 2.09 -5.40
N LYS A 51 17.86 0.86 -5.18
CA LYS A 51 18.69 0.42 -4.02
C LYS A 51 18.04 0.29 -2.63
N ASN A 52 17.54 -0.91 -2.29
CA ASN A 52 17.42 -1.48 -0.93
C ASN A 52 17.38 -0.48 0.25
N LYS A 53 16.21 -0.18 0.84
CA LYS A 53 16.16 0.25 2.24
C LYS A 53 14.77 0.22 2.90
N SER A 54 14.78 -0.39 4.09
CA SER A 54 14.06 -0.04 5.34
C SER A 54 12.55 -0.24 5.40
N ASP A 55 12.17 -1.20 6.23
CA ASP A 55 11.53 -0.99 7.54
C ASP A 55 11.02 0.44 7.87
N GLU A 56 9.90 0.46 8.60
CA GLU A 56 9.30 1.54 9.43
C GLU A 56 7.92 2.06 8.97
N ASP A 57 6.90 1.43 9.55
CA ASP A 57 5.86 2.03 10.38
C ASP A 57 5.20 3.34 9.91
N GLN A 58 3.91 3.28 9.56
CA GLN A 58 2.90 4.26 10.02
C GLN A 58 1.48 3.71 9.89
N SER A 59 0.97 3.10 10.96
CA SER A 59 -0.39 3.38 11.46
C SER A 59 -0.52 2.84 12.88
N ASN A 60 0.08 3.57 13.82
CA ASN A 60 -0.48 3.64 15.15
C ASN A 60 -1.88 4.28 15.02
N SER A 61 -2.92 3.45 15.03
CA SER A 61 -4.27 3.91 15.36
C SER A 61 -5.03 2.78 16.04
N GLU A 62 -4.43 2.22 17.08
CA GLU A 62 -5.18 1.64 18.18
C GLU A 62 -5.47 2.79 19.15
N LYS A 63 -6.70 3.31 19.12
CA LYS A 63 -7.22 4.08 20.24
C LYS A 63 -8.72 3.83 20.40
N GLU A 64 -8.98 2.95 21.37
CA GLU A 64 -10.20 2.67 22.14
C GLU A 64 -11.27 1.75 21.52
#